data_AF-A0A026W113-F1
#
_entry.id   AF-A0A026W113-F1
#
_cell.length_a   1.000
_cell.length_b   1.000
_cell.length_c   1.000
_cell.angle_alpha   90.00
_cell.angle_beta   90.00
_cell.angle_gamma   90.00
#
_symmetry.space_group_name_H-M   'P 1'
#
loop_
_entity.id
_entity.type
_entity.pdbx_description
1 polymer ?
#
loop_
_entity_poly.entity_id
_entity_poly.type
_entity_poly.pdbx_seq_one_letter_code
_entity_poly.pdbx_strand_id
1 'polypeptide(L)'
;MKDENNGAIMTEFVGLRAKMYALKVDGKKDTKKAKGVKTNVVARTITFDDYMQCLKDRIEMTRDQSRIQSKLHNVYTVRETKIALSPHDDKRYIVPKSANTLPWGHYRVPL
;
A
#
# COMPACT_ATOMS: atom_id res chain seq x y z
N MET A 1 -5.26 -7.83 -25.55
CA MET A 1 -5.25 -7.14 -24.23
C MET A 1 -5.97 -8.04 -23.24
N LYS A 2 -5.45 -8.23 -22.02
CA LYS A 2 -6.06 -9.11 -21.01
C LYS A 2 -7.02 -8.32 -20.12
N ASP A 3 -8.18 -8.88 -19.83
CA ASP A 3 -9.11 -8.35 -18.83
C ASP A 3 -8.76 -8.91 -17.45
N GLU A 4 -8.29 -8.06 -16.54
CA GLU A 4 -7.93 -8.42 -15.17
C GLU A 4 -9.15 -8.69 -14.28
N ASN A 5 -10.33 -8.17 -14.65
CA ASN A 5 -11.55 -8.29 -13.88
C ASN A 5 -12.57 -9.26 -14.50
N ASN A 6 -12.22 -10.02 -15.54
CA ASN A 6 -13.07 -11.03 -16.18
C ASN A 6 -14.51 -10.52 -16.46
N GLY A 7 -14.63 -9.34 -17.06
CA GLY A 7 -15.89 -8.70 -17.43
C GLY A 7 -16.59 -7.94 -16.30
N ALA A 8 -16.08 -8.03 -15.06
CA ALA A 8 -16.67 -7.34 -13.92
C ALA A 8 -16.25 -5.86 -13.87
N ILE A 9 -17.23 -4.99 -13.59
CA ILE A 9 -17.02 -3.54 -13.57
C ILE A 9 -16.26 -3.15 -12.30
N MET A 10 -15.15 -2.43 -12.47
CA MET A 10 -14.49 -1.76 -11.35
C MET A 10 -15.27 -0.50 -11.00
N THR A 11 -15.78 -0.42 -9.77
CA THR A 11 -16.60 0.70 -9.31
C THR A 11 -15.77 1.78 -8.64
N GLU A 12 -14.76 1.39 -7.86
CA GLU A 12 -13.90 2.33 -7.15
C GLU A 12 -12.43 1.86 -7.16
N PHE A 13 -11.52 2.83 -7.19
CA PHE A 13 -10.08 2.63 -7.09
C PHE A 13 -9.46 3.63 -6.12
N VAL A 14 -8.60 3.14 -5.23
CA VAL A 14 -7.77 3.97 -4.36
C VAL A 14 -6.32 3.56 -4.52
N GLY A 15 -5.48 4.49 -4.97
CA GLY A 15 -4.03 4.32 -5.09
C GLY A 15 -3.31 5.23 -4.12
N LEU A 16 -2.45 4.68 -3.27
CA LEU A 16 -1.64 5.46 -2.31
C LEU A 16 -0.20 5.63 -2.81
N ARG A 17 0.43 4.53 -3.24
CA ARG A 17 1.79 4.51 -3.81
C ARG A 17 1.99 3.29 -4.69
N ALA A 18 3.16 3.19 -5.34
CA ALA A 18 3.49 2.03 -6.16
C ALA A 18 3.37 0.70 -5.39
N LYS A 19 2.48 -0.18 -5.88
CA LYS A 19 2.10 -1.49 -5.28
C LYS A 19 1.37 -1.36 -3.93
N MET A 20 0.68 -0.24 -3.70
CA MET A 20 -0.21 -0.02 -2.56
C MET A 20 -1.52 0.61 -3.04
N TYR A 21 -2.55 -0.22 -3.18
CA TYR A 21 -3.83 0.18 -3.75
C TYR A 21 -4.96 -0.78 -3.36
N ALA A 22 -6.21 -0.33 -3.52
CA ALA A 22 -7.40 -1.13 -3.37
C ALA A 22 -8.38 -0.92 -4.55
N LEU A 23 -9.08 -1.98 -4.94
CA LEU A 23 -10.07 -2.00 -6.01
C LEU A 23 -11.37 -2.57 -5.46
N LYS A 24 -12.49 -1.89 -5.68
CA LYS A 24 -13.83 -2.47 -5.58
C LYS A 24 -14.31 -2.85 -6.95
N VAL A 25 -14.78 -4.08 -7.07
CA VAL A 25 -15.23 -4.67 -8.34
C VAL A 25 -16.58 -5.30 -8.08
N ASP A 26 -17.54 -4.98 -8.94
CA ASP A 26 -18.91 -5.46 -8.81
C ASP A 26 -18.96 -7.00 -8.84
N GLY A 27 -19.74 -7.58 -7.93
CA GLY A 27 -19.83 -9.03 -7.75
C GLY A 27 -18.53 -9.73 -7.27
N LYS A 28 -17.50 -9.00 -6.85
CA LYS A 28 -16.23 -9.57 -6.36
C LYS A 28 -15.80 -8.96 -5.03
N LYS A 29 -14.94 -9.69 -4.31
CA LYS A 29 -14.28 -9.17 -3.10
C LYS A 29 -13.25 -8.11 -3.47
N ASP A 30 -13.09 -7.14 -2.59
CA ASP A 30 -12.09 -6.09 -2.72
C ASP A 30 -10.70 -6.67 -2.94
N THR A 31 -10.02 -6.19 -3.99
CA THR A 31 -8.62 -6.51 -4.21
C THR A 31 -7.76 -5.48 -3.49
N LYS A 32 -6.99 -5.94 -2.50
CA LYS A 32 -6.15 -5.07 -1.65
C LYS A 32 -4.68 -5.43 -1.84
N LYS A 33 -3.85 -4.43 -2.13
CA LYS A 33 -2.39 -4.56 -2.21
C LYS A 33 -1.75 -3.56 -1.25
N ALA A 34 -0.90 -4.06 -0.37
CA ALA A 34 -0.08 -3.25 0.54
C ALA A 34 1.34 -3.80 0.58
N LYS A 35 2.22 -3.30 -0.31
CA LYS A 35 3.61 -3.77 -0.38
C LYS A 35 4.30 -3.66 1.00
N GLY A 36 4.92 -4.76 1.43
CA GLY A 36 5.68 -4.83 2.67
C GLY A 36 4.89 -5.36 3.87
N VAL A 37 3.58 -5.53 3.72
CA VAL A 37 2.65 -6.12 4.69
C VAL A 37 2.32 -7.54 4.27
N LYS A 38 2.20 -8.47 5.23
CA LYS A 38 1.82 -9.85 4.93
C LYS A 38 0.39 -9.95 4.39
N THR A 39 0.18 -10.81 3.40
CA THR A 39 -1.11 -11.01 2.73
C THR A 39 -2.23 -11.38 3.69
N ASN A 40 -1.95 -12.20 4.71
CA ASN A 40 -2.95 -12.59 5.72
C ASN A 40 -3.39 -11.41 6.61
N VAL A 41 -2.47 -10.50 6.94
CA VAL A 41 -2.77 -9.28 7.70
C VAL A 41 -3.62 -8.34 6.84
N VAL A 42 -3.26 -8.16 5.56
CA VAL A 42 -4.06 -7.36 4.61
C VAL A 42 -5.47 -7.93 4.44
N ALA A 43 -5.60 -9.25 4.31
CA ALA A 43 -6.89 -9.89 4.12
C ALA A 43 -7.82 -9.73 5.35
N ARG A 44 -7.26 -9.83 6.57
CA ARG A 44 -8.04 -9.86 7.82
C ARG A 44 -8.27 -8.50 8.48
N THR A 45 -7.35 -7.55 8.33
CA THR A 45 -7.29 -6.35 9.20
C THR A 45 -7.32 -5.02 8.44
N ILE A 46 -7.30 -5.07 7.11
CA ILE A 46 -7.33 -3.88 6.26
C ILE A 46 -8.58 -3.94 5.39
N THR A 47 -9.40 -2.91 5.39
CA THR A 47 -10.59 -2.77 4.53
C THR A 47 -10.32 -1.85 3.36
N PHE A 48 -11.24 -1.73 2.40
CA PHE A 48 -11.15 -0.70 1.37
C PHE A 48 -11.24 0.71 1.96
N ASP A 49 -12.10 0.90 2.95
CA ASP A 49 -12.32 2.20 3.59
C ASP A 49 -11.07 2.69 4.33
N ASP A 50 -10.24 1.78 4.86
CA ASP A 50 -8.93 2.13 5.42
C ASP A 50 -8.03 2.84 4.38
N TYR A 51 -8.04 2.41 3.11
CA TYR A 51 -7.30 3.10 2.04
C TYR A 51 -7.89 4.46 1.75
N MET A 52 -9.23 4.56 1.71
CA MET A 52 -9.92 5.82 1.45
C MET A 52 -9.68 6.84 2.57
N GLN A 53 -9.69 6.38 3.82
CA GLN A 53 -9.37 7.19 4.98
C GLN A 53 -7.91 7.64 4.96
N CYS A 54 -6.96 6.72 4.73
CA CYS A 54 -5.54 7.02 4.58
C CYS A 54 -5.30 8.11 3.52
N LEU A 55 -5.99 8.03 2.37
CA LEU A 55 -5.88 9.02 1.29
C LEU A 55 -6.47 10.38 1.68
N LYS A 56 -7.68 10.40 2.24
CA LYS A 56 -8.43 11.65 2.55
C LYS A 56 -7.82 12.41 3.71
N ASP A 57 -7.55 11.69 4.80
CA ASP A 57 -7.10 12.29 6.06
C ASP A 57 -5.57 12.45 6.08
N ARG A 58 -4.87 11.92 5.07
CA ARG A 58 -3.40 11.85 4.99
C ARG A 58 -2.78 11.25 6.25
N ILE A 59 -3.39 10.19 6.78
CA ILE A 59 -2.91 9.48 7.96
C ILE A 59 -2.20 8.19 7.57
N GLU A 60 -1.13 7.88 8.27
CA GLU A 60 -0.51 6.56 8.21
C GLU A 60 -1.26 5.59 9.13
N MET A 61 -1.41 4.36 8.67
CA MET A 61 -2.04 3.30 9.47
C MET A 61 -1.03 2.20 9.74
N THR A 62 -0.95 1.76 11.00
CA THR A 62 -0.07 0.67 11.40
C THR A 62 -0.84 -0.63 11.65
N ARG A 63 -0.19 -1.77 11.43
CA ARG A 63 -0.72 -3.10 11.76
C ARG A 63 0.40 -3.96 12.33
N ASP A 64 0.02 -4.84 13.25
CA ASP A 64 0.92 -5.85 13.79
C ASP A 64 0.99 -7.06 12.86
N GLN A 65 2.19 -7.61 12.71
CA GLN A 65 2.42 -8.86 12.02
C GLN A 65 3.50 -9.68 12.72
N SER A 66 3.34 -11.00 12.69
CA SER A 66 4.36 -11.92 13.18
C SER A 66 5.14 -12.51 12.02
N ARG A 67 6.46 -12.62 12.13
CA ARG A 67 7.32 -13.30 11.16
C ARG A 67 8.34 -14.20 11.85
N ILE A 68 8.79 -15.21 11.10
CA ILE A 68 9.92 -16.03 11.49
C ILE A 68 11.19 -15.34 10.98
N GLN A 69 12.19 -15.20 11.83
CA GLN A 69 13.47 -14.58 11.52
C GLN A 69 14.62 -15.44 12.06
N SER A 70 15.63 -15.67 11.23
CA SER A 70 16.90 -16.27 11.68
C SER A 70 17.89 -15.16 12.04
N LYS A 71 18.55 -15.28 13.19
CA LYS A 71 19.64 -14.41 13.62
C LYS A 71 20.73 -15.27 14.25
N LEU A 72 21.96 -15.17 13.73
CA LEU A 72 23.11 -15.98 14.17
C LEU A 72 22.76 -17.48 14.25
N HIS A 73 22.14 -18.01 13.19
CA HIS A 73 21.70 -19.41 13.07
C HIS A 73 20.58 -19.86 14.04
N ASN A 74 20.05 -18.96 14.88
CA ASN A 74 18.90 -19.25 15.74
C ASN A 74 17.60 -18.70 15.15
N VAL A 75 16.53 -19.50 15.19
CA VAL A 75 15.23 -19.15 14.63
C VAL A 75 14.31 -18.58 15.71
N TYR A 76 13.71 -17.42 15.42
CA TYR A 76 12.81 -16.72 16.33
C TYR A 76 11.48 -16.41 15.65
N THR A 77 10.41 -16.41 16.45
CA THR A 77 9.14 -15.78 16.06
C THR A 77 9.13 -14.36 16.61
N VAL A 78 9.09 -13.37 15.73
CA VAL A 78 9.13 -11.94 16.08
C VAL A 78 7.78 -11.31 15.71
N ARG A 79 7.18 -10.57 16.63
CA ARG A 79 6.06 -9.66 16.36
C ARG A 79 6.61 -8.28 16.08
N GLU A 80 6.16 -7.66 15.00
CA GLU A 80 6.56 -6.31 14.60
C GLU A 80 5.31 -5.49 14.24
N THR A 81 5.30 -4.22 14.65
CA THR A 81 4.32 -3.24 14.19
C THR A 81 4.86 -2.57 12.94
N LYS A 82 4.10 -2.57 11.84
CA LYS A 82 4.49 -1.95 10.57
C LYS A 82 3.52 -0.87 10.15
N ILE A 83 4.03 0.16 9.48
CA ILE A 83 3.22 1.06 8.66
C ILE A 83 2.64 0.22 7.51
N ALA A 84 1.34 -0.01 7.59
CA ALA A 84 0.62 -0.86 6.69
C ALA A 84 0.07 -0.09 5.48
N LEU A 85 -0.45 1.12 5.73
CA LEU A 85 -0.85 2.08 4.70
C LEU A 85 -0.20 3.43 4.99
N SER A 86 0.27 4.11 3.95
CA SER A 86 0.81 5.46 4.04
C SER A 86 0.40 6.24 2.80
N PRO A 87 -0.02 7.51 2.94
CA PRO A 87 -0.41 8.37 1.83
C PRO A 87 0.81 8.94 1.08
N HIS A 88 2.02 8.71 1.60
CA HIS A 88 3.25 9.27 1.06
C HIS A 88 3.88 8.30 0.04
N ASP A 89 4.23 8.81 -1.14
CA ASP A 89 5.11 8.09 -2.06
C ASP A 89 6.56 8.34 -1.66
N ASP A 90 7.16 7.36 -1.00
CA ASP A 90 8.55 7.38 -0.52
C ASP A 90 9.57 7.11 -1.63
N LYS A 91 9.15 6.72 -2.85
CA LYS A 91 10.06 6.31 -3.93
C LYS A 91 10.37 7.42 -4.91
N ARG A 92 9.56 8.47 -4.94
CA ARG A 92 9.72 9.60 -5.87
C ARG A 92 9.41 10.90 -5.16
N TYR A 93 10.06 11.96 -5.59
CA TYR A 93 9.73 13.31 -5.17
C TYR A 93 8.45 13.75 -5.90
N ILE A 94 7.40 14.07 -5.15
CA ILE A 94 6.17 14.65 -5.69
C ILE A 94 6.40 16.16 -5.86
N VAL A 95 6.29 16.65 -7.09
CA VAL A 95 6.45 18.09 -7.36
C VAL A 95 5.28 18.84 -6.71
N PRO A 96 5.55 19.83 -5.82
CA PRO A 96 4.48 20.57 -5.16
C PRO A 96 3.48 21.16 -6.15
N LYS A 97 2.18 21.01 -5.85
CA LYS A 97 1.07 21.49 -6.69
C LYS A 97 1.04 20.92 -8.11
N SER A 98 1.64 19.75 -8.33
CA SER A 98 1.65 19.08 -9.63
C SER A 98 1.36 17.58 -9.47
N ALA A 99 0.90 16.95 -10.54
CA ALA A 99 0.81 15.49 -10.66
C ALA A 99 2.16 14.86 -11.07
N ASN A 100 3.16 15.67 -11.41
CA ASN A 100 4.47 15.20 -11.84
C ASN A 100 5.31 14.70 -10.67
N THR A 101 6.14 13.69 -10.93
CA THR A 101 7.06 13.14 -9.95
C THR A 101 8.47 13.01 -10.52
N LEU A 102 9.47 13.30 -9.71
CA LEU A 102 10.89 13.22 -10.07
C LEU A 102 11.57 12.08 -9.30
N PRO A 103 12.59 11.41 -9.87
CA PRO A 103 13.42 10.51 -9.09
C PRO A 103 14.19 11.28 -8.02
N TRP A 104 14.43 10.64 -6.87
CA TRP A 104 15.32 11.20 -5.85
C TRP A 104 16.72 11.45 -6.45
N GLY A 105 17.33 12.60 -6.12
CA GLY A 105 18.61 13.05 -6.68
C GLY A 105 18.52 13.78 -8.03
N HIS A 106 17.32 13.99 -8.57
CA HIS A 106 17.15 14.83 -9.77
C HIS A 106 17.49 16.30 -9.48
N TYR A 107 18.15 17.02 -10.40
CA TYR A 107 18.64 18.40 -10.20
C TYR A 107 17.56 19.45 -9.83
N ARG A 108 16.29 19.15 -10.08
CA ARG A 108 15.13 20.00 -9.73
C ARG A 108 14.52 19.66 -8.36
N VAL A 109 15.00 18.63 -7.68
CA VAL A 109 14.57 18.28 -6.33
C VAL A 109 15.36 19.18 -5.38
N PRO A 110 14.70 19.99 -4.53
CA PRO A 110 15.38 20.77 -3.51
C PRO A 110 16.22 19.87 -2.60
N LEU A 111 17.41 20.34 -2.22
CA LEU A 111 18.25 19.72 -1.18
C LEU A 111 17.63 19.91 0.20
#